data_AF-A0A2N2TXR6-F1
#
_entry.id   AF-A0A2N2TXR6-F1
#
_cell.length_a   1.000
_cell.length_b   1.000
_cell.length_c   1.000
_cell.angle_alpha   90.00
_cell.angle_beta   90.00
_cell.angle_gamma   90.00
#
_symmetry.space_group_name_H-M   'P 1'
#
loop_
_entity.id
_entity.type
_entity.pdbx_description
1 polymer ?
#
loop_
_entity_poly.entity_id
_entity_poly.type
_entity_poly.pdbx_seq_one_letter_code
_entity_poly.pdbx_strand_id
1 'polypeptide(L)'
;MLTSGTGAAHTWHDDPAVWRFVLGRYLTVFALLNLLWEIAQLPLYTLWREAPPAFIAYAVIHCTLGDVLIGVLALLAALVATRAGRLRQWCWRRTGAVAIAFGFAYTAFSEWLNTAVWANWAYSEWMPLTPFVPLGVSPLLQWLVVPAAALIWARRHHASGAPYGNRGSA
;
A
#
# COMPACT_ATOMS: atom_id res chain seq x y z
N MET A 1 -38.19 -14.72 -28.89
CA MET A 1 -37.26 -13.58 -29.16
C MET A 1 -37.59 -12.47 -28.18
N LEU A 2 -36.90 -12.42 -27.04
CA LEU A 2 -36.84 -11.31 -26.10
C LEU A 2 -35.56 -11.53 -25.28
N THR A 3 -34.68 -10.55 -25.34
CA THR A 3 -33.28 -10.59 -24.91
C THR A 3 -33.15 -10.72 -23.40
N SER A 4 -32.67 -11.87 -22.92
CA SER A 4 -32.01 -11.96 -21.61
C SER A 4 -30.70 -11.18 -21.71
N GLY A 5 -30.76 -9.87 -21.48
CA GLY A 5 -29.59 -9.07 -21.18
C GLY A 5 -29.01 -9.60 -19.87
N THR A 6 -28.01 -10.47 -19.98
CA THR A 6 -27.12 -10.81 -18.88
C THR A 6 -26.60 -9.49 -18.32
N GLY A 7 -27.05 -9.13 -17.11
CA GLY A 7 -26.50 -7.99 -16.38
C GLY A 7 -25.04 -8.31 -16.12
N ALA A 8 -24.15 -7.92 -17.05
CA ALA A 8 -22.73 -8.14 -16.93
C ALA A 8 -22.31 -7.57 -15.58
N ALA A 9 -21.88 -8.46 -14.66
CA ALA A 9 -21.35 -8.06 -13.38
C ALA A 9 -20.16 -7.14 -13.67
N HIS A 10 -20.35 -5.83 -13.54
CA HIS A 10 -19.31 -4.86 -13.84
C HIS A 10 -18.18 -5.08 -12.83
N THR A 11 -17.07 -5.57 -13.34
CA THR A 11 -15.85 -5.84 -12.60
C THR A 11 -15.15 -4.52 -12.27
N TRP A 12 -14.32 -4.53 -11.23
CA TRP A 12 -13.58 -3.33 -10.80
C TRP A 12 -12.66 -2.75 -11.89
N HIS A 13 -12.17 -3.56 -12.83
CA HIS A 13 -11.23 -3.11 -13.87
C HIS A 13 -11.90 -2.26 -14.96
N ASP A 14 -13.21 -2.44 -15.18
CA ASP A 14 -13.97 -1.69 -16.18
C ASP A 14 -14.48 -0.33 -15.66
N ASP A 15 -14.32 -0.04 -14.36
CA ASP A 15 -14.83 1.18 -13.73
C ASP A 15 -13.76 2.29 -13.70
N PRO A 16 -13.89 3.37 -14.52
CA PRO A 16 -12.91 4.47 -14.51
C PRO A 16 -12.87 5.23 -13.18
N ALA A 17 -13.88 5.10 -12.32
CA ALA A 17 -13.84 5.66 -10.98
C ALA A 17 -12.85 4.91 -10.08
N VAL A 18 -12.71 3.59 -10.25
CA VAL A 18 -11.71 2.78 -9.54
C VAL A 18 -10.31 3.26 -9.90
N TRP A 19 -9.99 3.39 -11.18
CA TRP A 19 -8.67 3.83 -11.62
C TRP A 19 -8.34 5.27 -11.18
N ARG A 20 -9.30 6.19 -11.27
CA ARG A 20 -9.11 7.56 -10.74
C ARG A 20 -8.90 7.58 -9.23
N PHE A 21 -9.55 6.69 -8.49
CA PHE A 21 -9.33 6.54 -7.06
C PHE A 21 -7.94 5.97 -6.76
N VAL A 22 -7.59 4.84 -7.38
CA VAL A 22 -6.33 4.12 -7.16
C VAL A 22 -5.15 4.97 -7.59
N LEU A 23 -5.10 5.42 -8.85
CA LEU A 23 -3.96 6.16 -9.40
C LEU A 23 -3.92 7.61 -8.96
N GLY A 24 -5.08 8.26 -8.81
CA GLY A 24 -5.14 9.71 -8.56
C GLY A 24 -5.15 10.11 -7.10
N ARG A 25 -5.65 9.26 -6.19
CA ARG A 25 -5.78 9.61 -4.76
C ARG A 25 -4.96 8.68 -3.88
N TYR A 26 -5.23 7.38 -3.97
CA TYR A 26 -4.57 6.40 -3.13
C TYR A 26 -3.06 6.39 -3.39
N LEU A 27 -2.64 6.26 -4.65
CA LEU A 27 -1.23 6.19 -5.03
C LEU A 27 -0.45 7.44 -4.59
N THR A 28 -0.99 8.63 -4.79
CA THR A 28 -0.32 9.88 -4.39
C THR A 28 -0.08 9.93 -2.88
N VAL A 29 -1.11 9.64 -2.08
CA VAL A 29 -1.00 9.68 -0.62
C VAL A 29 -0.11 8.56 -0.11
N PHE A 30 -0.26 7.36 -0.69
CA PHE A 30 0.55 6.20 -0.35
C PHE A 30 2.03 6.46 -0.64
N ALA A 31 2.38 7.03 -1.80
CA ALA A 31 3.75 7.36 -2.15
C ALA A 31 4.36 8.41 -1.20
N LEU A 32 3.61 9.46 -0.85
CA LEU A 32 4.07 10.48 0.09
C LEU A 32 4.29 9.91 1.49
N LEU A 33 3.37 9.06 1.96
CA LEU A 33 3.51 8.42 3.27
C LEU A 33 4.68 7.44 3.32
N ASN A 34 4.91 6.64 2.26
CA ASN A 34 6.10 5.78 2.17
C ASN A 34 7.38 6.63 2.18
N LEU A 35 7.45 7.69 1.38
CA LEU A 35 8.63 8.58 1.36
C LEU A 35 8.92 9.17 2.74
N LEU A 36 7.89 9.66 3.44
CA LEU A 36 8.04 10.19 4.79
C LEU A 36 8.48 9.11 5.79
N TRP A 37 7.94 7.90 5.64
CA TRP A 37 8.32 6.75 6.47
C TRP A 37 9.78 6.35 6.25
N GLU A 38 10.21 6.26 4.98
CA GLU A 38 11.58 5.94 4.59
C GLU A 38 12.58 6.94 5.19
N ILE A 39 12.29 8.24 5.08
CA ILE A 39 13.12 9.28 5.70
C ILE A 39 13.14 9.13 7.23
N ALA A 40 12.01 8.85 7.85
CA ALA A 40 11.90 8.73 9.30
C ALA A 40 12.64 7.48 9.85
N GLN A 41 12.71 6.39 9.07
CA GLN A 41 13.39 5.16 9.48
C GLN A 41 14.88 5.14 9.20
N LEU A 42 15.42 6.08 8.41
CA LEU A 42 16.85 6.17 8.10
C LEU A 42 17.78 5.97 9.32
N PRO A 43 17.54 6.61 10.49
CA PRO A 43 18.41 6.45 11.66
C PRO A 43 18.51 5.01 12.20
N LEU A 44 17.58 4.13 11.82
CA LEU A 44 17.56 2.72 12.23
C LEU A 44 18.54 1.86 11.42
N TYR A 45 19.08 2.38 10.31
CA TYR A 45 20.04 1.69 9.45
C TYR A 45 21.45 2.27 9.63
N THR A 46 22.49 1.41 9.53
CA THR A 46 23.90 1.88 9.62
C THR A 46 24.26 2.84 8.50
N LEU A 47 23.60 2.68 7.34
CA LEU A 47 23.70 3.53 6.16
C LEU A 47 23.64 5.03 6.47
N TRP A 48 22.79 5.41 7.43
CA TRP A 48 22.61 6.80 7.82
C TRP A 48 23.91 7.48 8.30
N ARG A 49 24.79 6.74 8.98
CA ARG A 49 26.05 7.27 9.50
C ARG A 49 27.22 7.07 8.54
N GLU A 50 27.18 6.02 7.74
CA GLU A 50 28.35 5.51 7.00
C GLU A 50 28.34 5.88 5.52
N ALA A 51 27.17 6.12 4.92
CA ALA A 51 27.05 6.32 3.49
C ALA A 51 27.10 7.80 3.06
N PRO A 52 27.59 8.10 1.83
CA PRO A 52 27.51 9.44 1.26
C PRO A 52 26.05 9.92 1.11
N PRO A 53 25.77 11.22 1.24
CA PRO A 53 24.40 11.76 1.11
C PRO A 53 23.69 11.39 -0.19
N ALA A 54 24.42 11.32 -1.32
CA ALA A 54 23.87 10.91 -2.60
C ALA A 54 23.40 9.45 -2.60
N PHE A 55 24.11 8.57 -1.90
CA PHE A 55 23.71 7.17 -1.75
C PHE A 55 22.49 7.03 -0.83
N ILE A 56 22.44 7.81 0.25
CA ILE A 56 21.25 7.87 1.13
C ILE A 56 20.01 8.31 0.33
N ALA A 57 20.13 9.37 -0.47
CA ALA A 57 19.03 9.85 -1.31
C ALA A 57 18.59 8.79 -2.33
N TYR A 58 19.54 8.10 -2.98
CA TYR A 58 19.25 6.99 -3.87
C TYR A 58 18.51 5.86 -3.14
N ALA A 59 18.97 5.45 -1.96
CA ALA A 59 18.35 4.38 -1.18
C ALA A 59 16.90 4.73 -0.81
N VAL A 60 16.65 5.94 -0.29
CA VAL A 60 15.29 6.40 0.04
C VAL A 60 14.37 6.36 -1.19
N ILE A 61 14.83 6.86 -2.34
CA ILE A 61 14.04 6.87 -3.57
C ILE A 61 13.78 5.44 -4.07
N HIS A 62 14.81 4.59 -4.06
CA HIS A 62 14.71 3.20 -4.50
C HIS A 62 13.74 2.39 -3.64
N CYS A 63 13.85 2.49 -2.31
CA CYS A 63 12.94 1.84 -1.36
C CYS A 63 11.52 2.37 -1.51
N THR A 64 11.33 3.70 -1.55
CA THR A 64 10.01 4.31 -1.75
C THR A 64 9.34 3.81 -3.03
N LEU A 65 10.09 3.75 -4.14
CA LEU A 65 9.55 3.27 -5.42
C LEU A 65 9.20 1.79 -5.37
N GLY A 66 10.04 0.98 -4.72
CA GLY A 66 9.78 -0.44 -4.47
C GLY A 66 8.50 -0.65 -3.68
N ASP A 67 8.32 0.03 -2.56
CA ASP A 67 7.14 -0.08 -1.70
C ASP A 67 5.87 0.40 -2.40
N VAL A 68 5.96 1.47 -3.19
CA VAL A 68 4.86 1.95 -4.03
C VAL A 68 4.43 0.86 -5.02
N LEU A 69 5.38 0.22 -5.70
CA LEU A 69 5.10 -0.86 -6.65
C LEU A 69 4.45 -2.06 -5.94
N ILE A 70 5.04 -2.53 -4.84
CA ILE A 70 4.50 -3.64 -4.06
C ILE A 70 3.09 -3.30 -3.57
N GLY A 71 2.85 -2.07 -3.13
CA GLY A 71 1.56 -1.66 -2.56
C GLY A 71 0.45 -1.60 -3.61
N VAL A 72 0.77 -1.14 -4.82
CA VAL A 72 -0.15 -1.19 -5.95
C VAL A 72 -0.47 -2.62 -6.32
N LEU A 73 0.53 -3.49 -6.46
CA LEU A 73 0.34 -4.89 -6.79
C LEU A 73 -0.48 -5.63 -5.72
N ALA A 74 -0.20 -5.38 -4.45
CA ALA A 74 -0.93 -5.94 -3.32
C ALA A 74 -2.40 -5.48 -3.31
N LEU A 75 -2.67 -4.21 -3.61
CA LEU A 75 -4.04 -3.70 -3.75
C LEU A 75 -4.77 -4.37 -4.93
N LEU A 76 -4.13 -4.47 -6.10
CA LEU A 76 -4.73 -5.14 -7.27
C LEU A 76 -5.01 -6.61 -6.98
N ALA A 77 -4.07 -7.32 -6.36
CA ALA A 77 -4.25 -8.71 -5.91
C ALA A 77 -5.42 -8.83 -4.93
N ALA A 78 -5.57 -7.88 -3.99
CA ALA A 78 -6.70 -7.84 -3.08
C ALA A 78 -8.03 -7.61 -3.78
N LEU A 79 -8.08 -6.76 -4.82
CA LEU A 79 -9.30 -6.56 -5.62
C LEU A 79 -9.72 -7.82 -6.37
N VAL A 80 -8.76 -8.57 -6.91
CA VAL A 80 -9.00 -9.88 -7.52
C VAL A 80 -9.47 -10.89 -6.47
N ALA A 81 -8.74 -11.04 -5.37
CA ALA A 81 -9.03 -12.02 -4.31
C ALA A 81 -10.38 -11.76 -3.62
N THR A 82 -10.77 -10.49 -3.48
CA THR A 82 -12.07 -10.12 -2.89
C THR A 82 -13.20 -10.07 -3.92
N ARG A 83 -12.93 -10.31 -5.21
CA ARG A 83 -13.87 -10.18 -6.33
C ARG A 83 -14.60 -8.83 -6.31
N ALA A 84 -13.83 -7.76 -6.17
CA ALA A 84 -14.38 -6.42 -6.03
C ALA A 84 -15.24 -6.02 -7.25
N GLY A 85 -16.40 -5.42 -7.00
CA GLY A 85 -17.22 -4.80 -8.03
C GLY A 85 -16.82 -3.34 -8.26
N ARG A 86 -17.80 -2.52 -8.64
CA ARG A 86 -17.62 -1.05 -8.77
C ARG A 86 -17.14 -0.44 -7.46
N LEU A 87 -16.49 0.73 -7.54
CA LEU A 87 -15.87 1.40 -6.39
C LEU A 87 -16.86 1.58 -5.21
N ARG A 88 -18.13 1.90 -5.49
CA ARG A 88 -19.17 2.11 -4.46
C ARG A 88 -19.54 0.83 -3.69
N GLN A 89 -19.30 -0.34 -4.27
CA GLN A 89 -19.60 -1.65 -3.68
C GLN A 89 -18.41 -2.25 -2.93
N TRP A 90 -17.27 -1.55 -2.87
CA TRP A 90 -16.07 -2.07 -2.21
C TRP A 90 -16.30 -2.27 -0.72
N CYS A 91 -16.01 -3.48 -0.27
CA CYS A 91 -15.85 -3.79 1.14
C CYS A 91 -14.49 -3.30 1.63
N TRP A 92 -14.35 -1.99 1.87
CA TRP A 92 -13.10 -1.30 2.23
C TRP A 92 -12.27 -2.03 3.29
N ARG A 93 -12.92 -2.51 4.36
CA ARG A 93 -12.23 -3.27 5.43
C ARG A 93 -11.62 -4.56 4.92
N ARG A 94 -12.37 -5.33 4.13
CA ARG A 94 -11.93 -6.64 3.61
C ARG A 94 -10.82 -6.45 2.57
N THR A 95 -11.04 -5.59 1.58
CA THR A 95 -10.05 -5.32 0.53
C THR A 95 -8.77 -4.72 1.11
N GLY A 96 -8.89 -3.76 2.05
CA GLY A 96 -7.74 -3.18 2.74
C GLY A 96 -6.97 -4.20 3.58
N ALA A 97 -7.66 -5.04 4.35
CA ALA A 97 -7.00 -6.08 5.15
C ALA A 97 -6.25 -7.10 4.28
N VAL A 98 -6.83 -7.51 3.14
CA VAL A 98 -6.17 -8.42 2.20
C VAL A 98 -4.96 -7.75 1.54
N ALA A 99 -5.06 -6.47 1.15
CA ALA A 99 -3.94 -5.74 0.57
C ALA A 99 -2.78 -5.58 1.57
N ILE A 100 -3.08 -5.22 2.82
CA ILE A 100 -2.10 -5.15 3.91
C ILE A 100 -1.46 -6.52 4.13
N ALA A 101 -2.24 -7.60 4.16
CA ALA A 101 -1.71 -8.95 4.34
C ALA A 101 -0.75 -9.35 3.21
N PHE A 102 -1.08 -9.04 1.95
CA PHE A 102 -0.18 -9.32 0.82
C PHE A 102 1.13 -8.52 0.91
N GLY A 103 1.04 -7.22 1.18
CA GLY A 103 2.22 -6.38 1.31
C GLY A 103 3.10 -6.77 2.49
N PHE A 104 2.50 -7.02 3.65
CA PHE A 104 3.20 -7.50 4.84
C PHE A 104 3.90 -8.84 4.58
N ALA A 105 3.21 -9.81 3.95
CA ALA A 105 3.79 -11.11 3.63
C ALA A 105 4.95 -10.98 2.64
N TYR A 106 4.81 -10.13 1.62
CA TYR A 106 5.88 -9.87 0.66
C TYR A 106 7.11 -9.25 1.35
N THR A 107 6.91 -8.22 2.18
CA THR A 107 8.04 -7.54 2.84
C THR A 107 8.70 -8.40 3.90
N ALA A 108 7.93 -9.16 4.67
CA ALA A 108 8.51 -10.14 5.59
C ALA A 108 9.38 -11.16 4.84
N PHE A 109 8.92 -11.64 3.67
CA PHE A 109 9.67 -12.55 2.83
C PHE A 109 10.92 -11.89 2.21
N SER A 110 10.82 -10.67 1.69
CA SER A 110 11.94 -9.98 1.05
C SER A 110 13.01 -9.53 2.05
N GLU A 111 12.62 -9.10 3.25
CA GLU A 111 13.54 -8.79 4.35
C GLU A 111 14.25 -10.06 4.82
N TRP A 112 13.52 -11.17 4.97
CA TRP A 112 14.14 -12.45 5.31
C TRP A 112 15.16 -12.88 4.25
N LEU A 113 14.83 -12.76 2.97
CA LEU A 113 15.75 -13.09 1.89
C LEU A 113 16.99 -12.18 1.90
N ASN A 114 16.81 -10.86 2.05
CA ASN A 114 17.92 -9.91 2.05
C ASN A 114 18.84 -10.04 3.26
N THR A 115 18.29 -10.30 4.45
CA THR A 115 19.07 -10.36 5.71
C THR A 115 19.63 -11.75 5.98
N ALA A 116 18.85 -12.81 5.76
CA ALA A 116 19.26 -14.18 6.08
C ALA A 116 20.00 -14.88 4.93
N VAL A 117 19.76 -14.48 3.67
CA VAL A 117 20.34 -15.16 2.49
C VAL A 117 21.38 -14.31 1.79
N TRP A 118 21.17 -12.99 1.65
CA TRP A 118 22.05 -12.13 0.83
C TRP A 118 22.95 -11.17 1.61
N ALA A 119 22.69 -10.93 2.89
CA ALA A 119 23.45 -10.00 3.77
C ALA A 119 23.73 -8.61 3.14
N ASN A 120 22.84 -8.13 2.27
CA ASN A 120 23.06 -6.91 1.50
C ASN A 120 23.01 -5.62 2.34
N TRP A 121 22.35 -5.64 3.51
CA TRP A 121 22.15 -4.47 4.38
C TRP A 121 22.21 -4.88 5.85
N ALA A 122 22.77 -4.01 6.69
CA ALA A 122 22.87 -4.22 8.11
C ALA A 122 21.98 -3.23 8.87
N TYR A 123 21.21 -3.75 9.84
CA TYR A 123 20.47 -2.92 10.77
C TYR A 123 21.41 -2.30 11.80
N SER A 124 21.10 -1.09 12.27
CA SER A 124 21.79 -0.52 13.42
C SER A 124 21.32 -1.17 14.72
N GLU A 125 22.08 -0.95 15.79
CA GLU A 125 21.71 -1.31 17.17
C GLU A 125 20.33 -0.78 17.63
N TRP A 126 19.81 0.26 16.98
CA TRP A 126 18.54 0.89 17.31
C TRP A 126 17.33 0.22 16.65
N MET A 127 17.54 -0.67 15.68
CA MET A 127 16.44 -1.32 14.99
C MET A 127 15.85 -2.44 15.87
N PRO A 128 14.58 -2.32 16.32
CA PRO A 128 13.94 -3.44 16.97
C PRO A 128 13.72 -4.57 15.97
N LEU A 129 14.07 -5.78 16.36
CA LEU A 129 13.90 -7.00 15.56
C LEU A 129 12.74 -7.83 16.10
N THR A 130 12.08 -8.60 15.24
CA THR A 130 11.05 -9.54 15.72
C THR A 130 11.68 -10.70 16.51
N PRO A 131 10.97 -11.28 17.50
CA PRO A 131 11.57 -12.24 18.44
C PRO A 131 11.86 -13.62 17.82
N PHE A 132 11.17 -14.00 16.75
CA PHE A 132 11.31 -15.32 16.12
C PHE A 132 12.21 -15.30 14.89
N VAL A 133 12.16 -14.22 14.11
CA VAL A 133 12.96 -14.02 12.90
C VAL A 133 13.57 -12.62 13.00
N PRO A 134 14.88 -12.43 12.81
CA PRO A 134 15.53 -11.12 12.98
C PRO A 134 15.20 -10.14 11.83
N LEU A 135 13.91 -9.85 11.65
CA LEU A 135 13.38 -8.89 10.70
C LEU A 135 13.21 -7.54 11.39
N GLY A 136 13.52 -6.47 10.67
CA GLY A 136 13.27 -5.12 11.12
C GLY A 136 11.79 -4.86 11.40
N VAL A 137 11.47 -4.35 12.59
CA VAL A 137 10.08 -4.03 12.96
C VAL A 137 9.55 -2.81 12.20
N SER A 138 10.40 -1.83 11.86
CA SER A 138 9.96 -0.62 11.14
C SER A 138 9.34 -0.91 9.76
N PRO A 139 9.99 -1.68 8.86
CA PRO A 139 9.40 -2.08 7.59
C PRO A 139 8.07 -2.85 7.74
N LEU A 140 7.97 -3.71 8.75
CA LEU A 140 6.74 -4.44 9.03
C LEU A 140 5.60 -3.50 9.51
N LEU A 141 5.93 -2.52 10.35
CA LEU A 141 4.97 -1.50 10.79
C LEU A 141 4.51 -0.59 9.66
N GLN A 142 5.40 -0.27 8.72
CA GLN A 142 5.07 0.50 7.51
C GLN A 142 3.89 -0.12 6.77
N TRP A 143 3.91 -1.44 6.58
CA TRP A 143 2.84 -2.17 5.89
C TRP A 143 1.51 -2.22 6.64
N LEU A 144 1.52 -2.03 7.95
CA LEU A 144 0.28 -1.91 8.73
C LEU A 144 -0.26 -0.48 8.69
N VAL A 145 0.62 0.52 8.85
CA VAL A 145 0.22 1.92 9.06
C VAL A 145 -0.02 2.65 7.74
N VAL A 146 0.93 2.57 6.79
CA VAL A 146 0.92 3.39 5.58
C VAL A 146 -0.22 3.04 4.62
N PRO A 147 -0.46 1.78 4.23
CA PRO A 147 -1.59 1.44 3.37
C PRO A 147 -2.94 1.76 4.03
N ALA A 148 -3.07 1.53 5.33
CA ALA A 148 -4.29 1.81 6.08
C ALA A 148 -4.60 3.31 6.11
N ALA A 149 -3.61 4.14 6.45
CA ALA A 149 -3.74 5.60 6.47
C ALA A 149 -4.09 6.14 5.08
N ALA A 150 -3.40 5.68 4.03
CA ALA A 150 -3.67 6.08 2.66
C ALA A 150 -5.10 5.71 2.20
N LEU A 151 -5.57 4.48 2.49
CA LEU A 151 -6.94 4.06 2.16
C LEU A 151 -7.99 4.87 2.92
N ILE A 152 -7.78 5.13 4.22
CA ILE A 152 -8.70 5.92 5.04
C ILE A 152 -8.81 7.34 4.50
N TRP A 153 -7.68 7.98 4.21
CA TRP A 153 -7.64 9.33 3.66
C TRP A 153 -8.32 9.39 2.29
N ALA A 154 -7.92 8.51 1.36
CA ALA A 154 -8.47 8.50 0.01
C ALA A 154 -9.99 8.29 0.00
N ARG A 155 -10.51 7.40 0.87
CA ARG A 155 -11.94 7.15 1.04
C ARG A 155 -12.68 8.39 1.55
N ARG A 156 -12.17 9.06 2.59
CA ARG A 156 -12.83 10.24 3.19
C ARG A 156 -13.02 11.35 2.16
N HIS A 157 -11.98 11.63 1.36
CA HIS A 157 -12.03 12.70 0.36
C HIS A 157 -12.74 12.30 -0.94
N HIS A 158 -12.98 11.00 -1.18
CA HIS A 158 -13.87 10.55 -2.25
C HIS A 158 -15.35 10.78 -1.90
N ALA A 159 -15.74 10.52 -0.65
CA ALA A 159 -17.12 10.72 -0.19
C ALA A 159 -17.55 12.20 -0.23
N SER A 160 -16.63 13.13 0.08
CA SER A 160 -16.90 14.58 0.07
C SER A 160 -17.02 15.21 -1.33
N GLY A 161 -16.61 14.49 -2.38
CA GLY A 161 -16.68 14.96 -3.77
C GLY A 161 -17.90 14.47 -4.55
N ALA A 162 -18.77 13.66 -3.94
CA ALA A 162 -20.05 13.29 -4.55
C ALA A 162 -20.99 14.51 -4.48
N PRO A 163 -21.54 15.01 -5.60
CA PRO A 163 -22.54 16.07 -5.56
C PRO A 163 -23.68 15.64 -4.64
N TYR A 164 -24.20 16.58 -3.83
CA TYR A 164 -25.42 16.43 -3.04
C TYR A 164 -26.61 16.18 -3.99
N GLY A 165 -26.74 14.95 -4.47
CA GLY A 165 -27.77 14.51 -5.40
C GLY A 165 -28.92 13.86 -4.65
N ASN A 166 -29.95 14.65 -4.41
CA ASN A 166 -31.33 14.24 -4.17
C ASN A 166 -31.59 13.39 -2.89
N ARG A 167 -31.73 14.07 -1.73
CA ARG A 167 -32.68 13.57 -0.73
C ARG A 167 -34.07 13.75 -1.32
N GLY A 168 -34.61 12.67 -1.87
CA GLY A 168 -36.01 12.63 -2.27
C GLY A 168 -36.89 13.07 -1.11
N SER A 169 -37.67 14.11 -1.39
CA SER A 169 -38.91 14.45 -0.71
C SER A 169 -39.79 13.21 -0.56
N ALA A 170 -40.16 12.92 0.68
CA ALA A 170 -41.43 12.32 1.04
C ALA A 170 -42.12 13.30 2.00
#